data_AF-A0A9E3YFR7-F1
#
_entry.id   AF-A0A9E3YFR7-F1
#
_cell.length_a   1.000
_cell.length_b   1.000
_cell.length_c   1.000
_cell.angle_alpha   90.00
_cell.angle_beta   90.00
_cell.angle_gamma   90.00
#
_symmetry.space_group_name_H-M   'P 1'
#
loop_
_entity.id
_entity.type
_entity.pdbx_description
1 polymer ?
#
loop_
_entity_poly.entity_id
_entity_poly.type
_entity_poly.pdbx_seq_one_letter_code
_entity_poly.pdbx_strand_id
1 'polypeptide(L)' 'GRTSGGRHPVTPWGKPTKGARTRNKNKASQKLIIRSRHAKKKGR' A
#
# COMPACT_ATOMS: atom_id res chain seq x y z
N GLY A 1 -17.65 -19.28 -18.03
CA GLY A 1 -17.12 -19.67 -16.71
C GLY A 1 -16.43 -18.49 -16.05
N ARG A 2 -16.38 -18.42 -14.72
CA ARG A 2 -15.63 -17.39 -13.98
C ARG A 2 -14.19 -17.88 -13.79
N THR A 3 -13.20 -17.08 -14.17
CA THR A 3 -11.77 -17.38 -13.98
C THR A 3 -11.11 -16.30 -13.12
N SER A 4 -10.22 -16.68 -12.20
CA SER A 4 -9.45 -15.75 -11.35
C SER A 4 -8.29 -15.03 -12.07
N GLY A 5 -8.07 -15.31 -13.36
CA GLY A 5 -7.17 -14.55 -14.23
C GLY A 5 -5.67 -14.69 -13.97
N GLY A 6 -5.24 -15.50 -12.97
CA GLY A 6 -3.83 -15.85 -12.71
C GLY A 6 -2.90 -14.69 -12.32
N ARG A 7 -3.38 -13.45 -12.36
CA ARG A 7 -2.62 -12.23 -12.08
C ARG A 7 -2.88 -11.77 -10.65
N HIS A 8 -1.93 -11.02 -10.08
CA HIS A 8 -2.19 -10.30 -8.85
C HIS A 8 -3.40 -9.36 -9.02
N PRO A 9 -4.27 -9.25 -8.01
CA PRO A 9 -5.46 -8.43 -8.14
C PRO A 9 -5.07 -6.96 -8.24
N VAL A 10 -5.71 -6.30 -9.21
CA VAL A 10 -5.49 -4.89 -9.52
C VAL A 10 -6.82 -4.16 -9.59
N THR A 11 -6.78 -2.84 -9.52
CA THR A 11 -7.91 -1.98 -9.86
C THR A 11 -8.20 -2.07 -11.36
N PRO A 12 -9.36 -1.55 -11.83
CA PRO A 12 -9.64 -1.44 -13.26
C PRO A 12 -8.57 -0.65 -14.06
N TRP A 13 -7.75 0.14 -13.39
CA TRP A 13 -6.66 0.93 -13.98
C TRP A 13 -5.26 0.35 -13.73
N GLY A 14 -5.17 -0.92 -13.33
CA GLY A 14 -3.90 -1.63 -13.19
C GLY A 14 -3.09 -1.31 -11.93
N LYS A 15 -3.63 -0.55 -10.97
CA LYS A 15 -2.95 -0.34 -9.68
C LYS A 15 -3.11 -1.57 -8.78
N PRO A 16 -2.06 -2.10 -8.15
CA PRO A 16 -2.19 -3.26 -7.26
C PRO A 16 -3.09 -2.98 -6.06
N THR A 17 -3.95 -3.93 -5.69
CA THR A 17 -4.88 -3.76 -4.55
C THR A 17 -4.37 -4.37 -3.25
N LYS A 18 -3.45 -5.33 -3.32
CA LYS A 18 -2.88 -6.00 -2.15
C LYS A 18 -1.51 -5.41 -1.80
N GLY A 19 -1.43 -4.72 -0.65
CA GLY A 19 -0.16 -4.30 -0.02
C GLY A 19 0.52 -3.06 -0.62
N ALA A 20 0.09 -2.56 -1.77
CA ALA A 20 0.68 -1.37 -2.38
C ALA A 20 0.38 -0.11 -1.56
N ARG A 21 1.42 0.60 -1.11
CA ARG A 21 1.28 1.89 -0.42
C ARG A 21 0.96 3.00 -1.43
N THR A 22 -0.18 3.66 -1.27
CA THR A 22 -0.66 4.71 -2.19
C THR A 22 -0.25 6.13 -1.79
N ARG A 23 0.26 6.32 -0.56
CA ARG A 23 0.65 7.64 -0.06
C ARG A 23 1.98 8.11 -0.67
N ASN A 24 1.98 9.33 -1.21
CA ASN A 24 3.19 9.98 -1.72
C ASN A 24 4.25 10.18 -0.62
N LYS A 25 5.47 9.67 -0.85
CA LYS A 25 6.64 9.76 0.05
C LYS A 25 7.11 11.20 0.33
N ASN A 26 6.85 12.15 -0.56
CA ASN A 26 7.38 13.51 -0.50
C ASN A 26 6.36 14.56 -0.03
N LYS A 27 5.15 14.14 0.38
CA LYS A 27 4.12 15.08 0.86
C LYS A 27 4.62 15.84 2.09
N ALA A 28 4.56 17.17 2.12
CA ALA A 28 5.08 17.97 3.23
C ALA A 28 4.53 17.55 4.62
N SER A 29 3.26 17.13 4.68
CA SER A 29 2.64 16.63 5.91
C SER A 29 3.25 15.34 6.46
N GLN A 30 4.15 14.67 5.73
CA GLN A 30 4.99 13.59 6.26
C GLN A 30 5.71 13.99 7.54
N LYS A 31 6.17 15.23 7.64
CA LYS A 31 6.95 15.73 8.78
C LYS A 31 6.15 15.75 10.09
N LEU A 32 4.82 15.83 10.00
CA LEU A 32 3.92 15.91 11.16
C LEU A 32 3.45 14.53 11.65
N ILE A 33 3.86 13.44 11.01
CA ILE A 33 3.45 12.09 11.40
C ILE A 33 4.40 11.54 12.47
N ILE A 34 3.93 11.45 13.72
CA ILE A 34 4.72 10.96 14.86
C ILE A 34 5.01 9.45 14.75
N ARG A 35 4.01 8.63 14.40
CA ARG A 35 4.17 7.18 14.26
C ARG A 35 3.37 6.65 13.07
N SER A 36 4.05 5.94 12.16
CA SER A 36 3.37 5.25 11.07
C SER A 36 2.80 3.91 11.54
N ARG A 37 1.59 3.56 11.10
CA ARG A 37 1.05 2.20 11.25
C ARG A 37 1.91 1.12 10.58
N HIS A 38 2.74 1.53 9.61
CA HIS A 38 3.66 0.64 8.91
C HIS A 38 5.08 0.64 9.49
N ALA A 39 5.31 1.37 10.59
CA ALA A 39 6.58 1.29 11.30
C ALA A 39 6.71 -0.14 11.85
N LYS A 40 7.78 -0.85 11.45
CA LYS A 40 8.12 -2.15 12.04
C LYS A 40 8.20 -1.95 13.56
N LYS A 41 7.51 -2.77 14.34
CA LYS A 41 7.74 -2.82 15.79
C LYS A 41 9.20 -3.23 15.99
N LYS A 42 10.05 -2.34 16.51
CA LYS A 42 11.34 -2.76 17.08
C LYS A 42 10.99 -3.49 18.38
N GLY A 43 11.24 -4.80 18.44
CA GLY A 43 10.99 -5.63 19.63
C GLY A 43 9.84 -6.62 19.47
N ARG A 44 10.04 -7.63 18.63
CA ARG A 44 9.86 -9.06 18.93
C ARG A 44 10.64 -9.86 17.91
#